data_AF-U5BR55-F1
#
_entry.id   AF-U5BR55-F1
#
_cell.length_a   1.000
_cell.length_b   1.000
_cell.length_c   1.000
_cell.angle_alpha   90.00
_cell.angle_beta   90.00
_cell.angle_gamma   90.00
#
_symmetry.space_group_name_H-M   'P 1'
#
loop_
_entity.id
_entity.type
_entity.pdbx_description
1 polymer ?
#
loop_
_entity_poly.entity_id
_entity_poly.type
_entity_poly.pdbx_seq_one_letter_code
_entity_poly.pdbx_strand_id
1 'polypeptide(L)'
;MDQGQTEVMAGHFLVGNWTNFEYEMDAFTMEKSKNLASNVYGYSFRKDGTLIQRSNSGWCGTPPVVTSDFQGTWRILGEEVIIEAKYWGGISVQTWKVTQLSNKTLRIEILSSEYREE
;
A
#
# COMPACT_ATOMS: atom_id res chain seq x y z
N MET A 1 -25.25 5.46 -14.22
CA MET A 1 -23.88 5.19 -14.71
C MET A 1 -23.23 4.27 -13.69
N ASP A 2 -22.67 3.17 -14.18
CA ASP A 2 -22.42 1.94 -13.42
C ASP A 2 -21.18 2.06 -12.52
N GLN A 3 -21.39 2.34 -11.23
CA GLN A 3 -20.30 2.50 -10.26
C GLN A 3 -19.48 1.21 -10.06
N GLY A 4 -20.11 0.03 -10.26
CA GLY A 4 -19.45 -1.26 -10.09
C GLY A 4 -18.40 -1.59 -11.16
N GLN A 5 -18.48 -0.99 -12.36
CA GLN A 5 -17.52 -1.27 -13.43
C GLN A 5 -16.18 -0.54 -13.24
N THR A 6 -16.21 0.67 -12.68
CA THR A 6 -15.00 1.48 -12.43
C THR A 6 -14.18 0.93 -11.26
N GLU A 7 -14.84 0.48 -10.19
CA GLU A 7 -14.19 -0.12 -9.01
C GLU A 7 -13.43 -1.40 -9.36
N VAL A 8 -14.03 -2.27 -10.18
CA VAL A 8 -13.42 -3.53 -10.62
C VAL A 8 -12.19 -3.30 -11.52
N MET A 9 -12.24 -2.28 -12.37
CA MET A 9 -11.12 -1.92 -13.25
C MET A 9 -9.95 -1.31 -12.47
N ALA A 10 -10.22 -0.34 -11.58
CA ALA A 10 -9.19 0.26 -10.73
C ALA A 10 -8.48 -0.78 -9.85
N GLY A 11 -9.25 -1.73 -9.29
CA GLY A 11 -8.70 -2.83 -8.49
C GLY A 11 -7.76 -3.72 -9.29
N HIS A 12 -8.09 -4.01 -10.55
CA HIS A 12 -7.23 -4.81 -11.40
C HIS A 12 -5.86 -4.16 -11.66
N PHE A 13 -5.80 -2.84 -11.78
CA PHE A 13 -4.55 -2.14 -12.07
C PHE A 13 -3.63 -2.01 -10.84
N LEU A 14 -4.20 -1.93 -9.64
CA LEU A 14 -3.45 -1.89 -8.38
C LEU A 14 -2.76 -3.21 -8.05
N VAL A 15 -3.32 -4.34 -8.51
CA VAL A 15 -2.74 -5.67 -8.28
C VAL A 15 -1.30 -5.74 -8.79
N GLY A 16 -0.39 -6.17 -7.91
CA GLY A 16 1.04 -6.21 -8.15
C GLY A 16 1.86 -5.89 -6.91
N ASN A 17 3.17 -5.84 -7.08
CA ASN A 17 4.10 -5.39 -6.04
C ASN A 17 4.57 -3.98 -6.36
N TRP A 18 4.65 -3.14 -5.34
CA TRP A 18 5.03 -1.74 -5.43
C TRP A 18 6.12 -1.45 -4.39
N THR A 19 7.20 -0.78 -4.80
CA THR A 19 8.41 -0.48 -4.01
C THR A 19 8.95 0.89 -4.44
N ASN A 20 10.12 1.29 -3.93
CA ASN A 20 10.83 2.52 -4.30
C ASN A 20 9.96 3.77 -4.03
N PHE A 21 9.66 3.97 -2.76
CA PHE A 21 8.85 5.08 -2.30
C PHE A 21 9.57 6.39 -2.50
N GLU A 22 8.89 7.33 -3.15
CA GLU A 22 9.26 8.74 -3.15
C GLU A 22 8.17 9.50 -2.39
N TYR A 23 8.51 10.00 -1.21
CA TYR A 23 7.57 10.67 -0.32
C TYR A 23 7.50 12.18 -0.61
N GLU A 24 6.28 12.68 -0.63
CA GLU A 24 5.93 14.11 -0.64
C GLU A 24 5.12 14.43 0.64
N MET A 25 4.65 15.66 0.80
CA MET A 25 3.99 16.12 2.04
C MET A 25 2.77 15.25 2.42
N ASP A 26 1.83 15.07 1.50
CA ASP A 26 0.59 14.30 1.71
C ASP A 26 0.41 13.19 0.66
N ALA A 27 1.49 12.82 -0.01
CA ALA A 27 1.47 11.89 -1.12
C ALA A 27 2.75 11.05 -1.16
N PHE A 28 2.69 9.94 -1.86
CA PHE A 28 3.90 9.23 -2.26
C PHE A 28 3.70 8.52 -3.60
N THR A 29 4.82 8.33 -4.28
CA THR A 29 4.90 7.56 -5.51
C THR A 29 5.62 6.25 -5.26
N MET A 30 5.19 5.20 -5.95
CA MET A 30 5.83 3.88 -5.95
C MET A 30 6.01 3.38 -7.38
N GLU A 31 6.97 2.47 -7.52
CA GLU A 31 7.26 1.78 -8.76
C GLU A 31 6.81 0.32 -8.72
N LYS A 32 6.25 -0.15 -9.83
CA LYS A 32 5.82 -1.54 -10.00
C LYS A 32 7.03 -2.45 -10.10
N SER A 33 7.03 -3.53 -9.33
CA SER A 33 8.08 -4.55 -9.33
C SER A 33 7.53 -5.95 -9.53
N LYS A 34 8.36 -6.84 -10.07
CA LYS A 34 8.07 -8.28 -10.19
C LYS A 34 7.97 -8.95 -8.81
N ASN A 35 8.74 -8.47 -7.84
CA ASN A 35 8.80 -8.97 -6.48
C ASN A 35 9.23 -7.87 -5.49
N LEU A 36 8.91 -8.03 -4.22
CA LEU A 36 9.51 -7.24 -3.16
C LEU A 36 10.88 -7.83 -2.82
N ALA A 37 11.96 -7.08 -3.07
CA ALA A 37 13.32 -7.50 -2.69
C ALA A 37 13.47 -7.57 -1.16
N SER A 38 14.49 -8.27 -0.67
CA SER A 38 14.80 -8.28 0.76
C SER A 38 15.16 -6.86 1.23
N ASN A 39 14.71 -6.48 2.41
CA ASN A 39 15.05 -5.20 3.06
C ASN A 39 14.66 -3.93 2.29
N VAL A 40 13.66 -4.01 1.40
CA VAL A 40 13.01 -2.82 0.82
C VAL A 40 11.60 -2.66 1.38
N TYR A 41 11.12 -1.43 1.45
CA TYR A 41 9.72 -1.16 1.74
C TYR A 41 8.85 -1.54 0.55
N GLY A 42 7.60 -1.94 0.78
CA GLY A 42 6.70 -2.24 -0.33
C GLY A 42 5.30 -2.65 0.06
N TYR A 43 4.43 -2.64 -0.94
CA TYR A 43 3.10 -3.21 -0.86
C TYR A 43 2.93 -4.31 -1.92
N SER A 44 2.21 -5.37 -1.56
CA SER A 44 1.75 -6.39 -2.51
C SER A 44 0.23 -6.50 -2.45
N PHE A 45 -0.43 -5.96 -3.47
CA PHE A 45 -1.88 -6.02 -3.62
C PHE A 45 -2.26 -7.31 -4.37
N ARG A 46 -3.07 -8.15 -3.74
CA ARG A 46 -3.56 -9.41 -4.32
C ARG A 46 -5.02 -9.29 -4.74
N LYS A 47 -5.40 -10.05 -5.77
CA LYS A 47 -6.75 -9.97 -6.40
C LYS A 47 -7.90 -10.32 -5.45
N ASP A 48 -7.61 -11.09 -4.41
CA ASP A 48 -8.55 -11.54 -3.38
C ASP A 48 -8.74 -10.52 -2.24
N GLY A 49 -8.14 -9.33 -2.35
CA GLY A 49 -8.19 -8.31 -1.29
C GLY A 49 -7.11 -8.46 -0.22
N THR A 50 -6.23 -9.46 -0.32
CA THR A 50 -5.08 -9.61 0.57
C THR A 50 -4.03 -8.53 0.26
N LEU A 51 -3.49 -7.91 1.32
CA LEU A 51 -2.38 -6.98 1.27
C LEU A 51 -1.18 -7.56 2.03
N ILE A 52 0.02 -7.42 1.45
CA ILE A 52 1.27 -7.55 2.22
C ILE A 52 1.91 -6.18 2.28
N GLN A 53 2.10 -5.66 3.49
CA GLN A 53 2.88 -4.47 3.75
C GLN A 53 4.26 -4.89 4.25
N ARG A 54 5.31 -4.58 3.49
CA ARG A 54 6.69 -4.75 3.92
C ARG A 54 7.18 -3.46 4.54
N SER A 55 7.31 -3.47 5.86
CA SER A 55 7.75 -2.31 6.65
C SER A 55 8.79 -2.69 7.70
N ASN A 56 9.28 -1.71 8.47
CA ASN A 56 10.26 -1.95 9.53
C ASN A 56 9.79 -3.07 10.47
N SER A 57 10.72 -3.94 10.83
CA SER A 57 10.46 -5.06 11.75
C SER A 57 10.42 -4.64 13.22
N GLY A 58 10.69 -3.37 13.53
CA GLY A 58 10.71 -2.83 14.88
C GLY A 58 10.87 -1.32 14.92
N TRP A 59 10.87 -0.76 16.13
CA TRP A 59 11.01 0.67 16.43
C TRP A 59 12.33 1.28 15.94
N CYS A 60 13.39 0.47 15.85
CA CYS A 60 14.72 0.96 15.49
C CYS A 60 14.98 0.79 13.99
N GLY A 61 14.92 1.90 13.24
CA GLY A 61 15.31 1.98 11.83
C GLY A 61 16.83 2.14 11.61
N THR A 62 17.66 1.67 12.54
CA THR A 62 19.12 1.75 12.41
C THR A 62 19.62 0.70 11.41
N PRO A 63 20.50 1.08 10.47
CA PRO A 63 21.06 0.12 9.52
C PRO A 63 21.71 -1.11 10.18
N PRO A 64 21.55 -2.31 9.60
CA PRO A 64 20.81 -2.58 8.37
C PRO A 64 19.28 -2.51 8.59
N VAL A 65 18.56 -1.91 7.64
CA VAL A 65 17.09 -1.90 7.65
C VAL A 65 16.63 -3.35 7.55
N VAL A 66 15.99 -3.85 8.61
CA VAL A 66 15.36 -5.17 8.62
C VAL A 66 13.87 -4.97 8.40
N THR A 67 13.35 -5.43 7.26
CA THR A 67 11.91 -5.38 6.97
C THR A 67 11.25 -6.73 7.21
N SER A 68 9.97 -6.67 7.59
CA SER A 68 9.10 -7.83 7.78
C SER A 68 7.83 -7.67 6.94
N ASP A 69 7.26 -8.80 6.55
CA ASP A 69 5.97 -8.85 5.86
C ASP A 69 4.85 -8.86 6.89
N PHE A 70 4.05 -7.80 6.87
CA PHE A 70 2.84 -7.69 7.66
C PHE A 70 1.63 -7.94 6.79
N GLN A 71 0.74 -8.80 7.27
CA GLN A 71 -0.51 -9.09 6.57
C GLN A 71 -1.52 -7.96 6.80
N GLY A 72 -2.34 -7.75 5.78
CA GLY A 72 -3.42 -6.78 5.78
C GLY A 72 -4.47 -7.11 4.74
N THR A 73 -5.40 -6.20 4.59
CA THR A 73 -6.43 -6.22 3.56
C THR A 73 -6.48 -4.89 2.83
N TRP A 74 -7.01 -4.93 1.61
CA TRP A 74 -7.31 -3.73 0.86
C TRP A 74 -8.64 -3.88 0.13
N ARG A 75 -9.31 -2.75 -0.09
CA ARG A 75 -10.53 -2.67 -0.88
C ARG A 75 -10.65 -1.30 -1.54
N ILE A 76 -11.49 -1.22 -2.56
CA ILE A 76 -11.87 0.04 -3.18
C ILE A 76 -13.28 0.39 -2.72
N LEU A 77 -13.50 1.65 -2.39
CA LEU A 77 -14.81 2.22 -2.09
C LEU A 77 -14.97 3.51 -2.89
N GLY A 78 -15.72 3.46 -3.99
CA GLY A 78 -15.80 4.56 -4.94
C GLY A 78 -14.44 4.84 -5.61
N GLU A 79 -13.85 6.00 -5.30
CA GLU A 79 -12.54 6.42 -5.82
C GLU A 79 -11.40 6.24 -4.81
N GLU A 80 -11.70 5.72 -3.62
CA GLU A 80 -10.77 5.58 -2.51
C GLU A 80 -10.26 4.15 -2.38
N VAL A 81 -8.99 3.99 -2.07
CA VAL A 81 -8.37 2.73 -1.68
C VAL A 81 -8.24 2.72 -0.18
N ILE A 82 -8.90 1.78 0.49
CA ILE A 82 -8.80 1.57 1.92
C ILE A 82 -7.84 0.43 2.14
N ILE A 83 -6.78 0.66 2.90
CA ILE A 83 -5.86 -0.37 3.36
C ILE A 83 -5.93 -0.50 4.88
N GLU A 84 -5.83 -1.73 5.35
CA GLU A 84 -5.66 -2.05 6.77
C GLU A 84 -4.55 -3.09 6.86
N ALA A 85 -3.47 -2.80 7.57
CA ALA A 85 -2.36 -3.72 7.71
C ALA A 85 -1.76 -3.64 9.11
N LYS A 86 -1.24 -4.78 9.58
CA LYS A 86 -0.39 -4.79 10.75
C LYS A 86 0.93 -4.06 10.46
N TYR A 87 1.57 -3.60 11.51
CA TYR A 87 2.97 -3.20 11.51
C TYR A 87 3.58 -3.57 12.87
N TRP A 88 4.88 -3.31 13.05
CA TRP A 88 5.60 -3.70 14.26
C TRP A 88 5.01 -3.16 15.57
N GLY A 89 4.18 -2.11 15.52
CA GLY A 89 3.61 -1.42 16.68
C GLY A 89 2.08 -1.45 16.76
N GLY A 90 1.39 -2.26 15.95
CA GLY A 90 -0.07 -2.36 15.99
C GLY A 90 -0.69 -2.52 14.59
N ILE A 91 -1.82 -1.85 14.38
CA ILE A 91 -2.59 -1.88 13.13
C ILE A 91 -2.68 -0.46 12.57
N SER A 92 -2.39 -0.29 11.29
CA SER A 92 -2.61 0.97 10.56
C SER A 92 -3.78 0.81 9.59
N VAL A 93 -4.68 1.79 9.59
CA VAL A 93 -5.75 1.94 8.60
C VAL A 93 -5.48 3.22 7.83
N GLN A 94 -5.43 3.15 6.50
CA GLN A 94 -5.24 4.34 5.67
C GLN A 94 -6.27 4.37 4.54
N THR A 95 -6.71 5.57 4.21
CA THR A 95 -7.53 5.83 3.03
C THR A 95 -6.71 6.63 2.04
N TRP A 96 -6.61 6.14 0.81
CA TRP A 96 -5.82 6.76 -0.24
C TRP A 96 -6.68 7.16 -1.42
N LYS A 97 -6.30 8.26 -2.08
CA LYS A 97 -6.78 8.61 -3.40
C LYS A 97 -5.71 8.28 -4.43
N VAL A 98 -6.05 7.49 -5.45
CA VAL A 98 -5.14 7.20 -6.57
C VAL A 98 -5.12 8.39 -7.52
N THR A 99 -4.02 9.15 -7.56
CA THR A 99 -3.89 10.32 -8.45
C THR A 99 -3.25 9.96 -9.79
N GLN A 100 -2.45 8.89 -9.84
CA GLN A 100 -1.85 8.39 -11.07
C GLN A 100 -1.63 6.88 -10.98
N LEU A 101 -2.00 6.16 -12.04
CA LEU A 101 -1.77 4.72 -12.13
C LEU A 101 -1.37 4.33 -13.55
N SER A 102 -0.21 3.70 -13.68
CA SER A 102 0.30 3.13 -14.91
C SER A 102 0.82 1.72 -14.69
N ASN A 103 1.36 1.08 -15.72
CA ASN A 103 2.01 -0.22 -15.60
C ASN A 103 3.35 -0.16 -14.83
N LYS A 104 3.89 1.03 -14.56
CA LYS A 104 5.18 1.24 -13.92
C LYS A 104 5.10 2.06 -12.64
N THR A 105 4.16 2.98 -12.54
CA THR A 105 4.09 3.97 -11.47
C THR A 105 2.70 4.03 -10.86
N LEU A 106 2.65 4.21 -9.54
CA LEU A 106 1.45 4.46 -8.77
C LEU A 106 1.74 5.65 -7.86
N ARG A 107 0.99 6.74 -8.06
CA ARG A 107 0.99 7.88 -7.14
C ARG A 107 -0.32 7.93 -6.39
N ILE A 108 -0.22 8.07 -5.08
CA ILE A 108 -1.37 8.21 -4.19
C ILE A 108 -1.25 9.45 -3.33
N GLU A 109 -2.40 10.00 -2.95
CA GLU A 109 -2.54 10.98 -1.87
C GLU A 109 -3.15 10.28 -0.65
N ILE A 110 -2.57 10.55 0.53
CA ILE A 110 -3.07 10.01 1.80
C ILE A 110 -4.20 10.91 2.28
N LEU A 111 -5.43 10.41 2.27
CA LEU A 111 -6.59 11.16 2.75
C LEU A 111 -6.75 11.06 4.27
N SER A 112 -6.47 9.89 4.83
CA SER A 112 -6.46 9.66 6.28
C SER A 112 -5.49 8.54 6.66
N SER A 113 -4.99 8.61 7.89
CA SER A 113 -4.21 7.54 8.51
C SER A 113 -4.58 7.44 9.98
N GLU A 114 -4.98 6.25 10.41
CA GLU A 114 -5.27 5.90 11.80
C GLU A 114 -4.30 4.80 12.24
N TYR A 115 -3.83 4.88 13.47
CA TYR A 115 -2.98 3.86 14.11
C TYR A 115 -3.69 3.37 15.36
N ARG A 116 -3.78 2.05 15.51
CA ARG A 116 -4.44 1.38 16.62
C ARG A 116 -3.44 0.43 17.28
N GLU A 117 -3.55 0.30 18.58
CA GLU A 117 -2.89 -0.78 19.32
C GLU A 117 -3.55 -2.12 18.93
N GLU A 118 -2.80 -3.21 18.97
CA GLU A 118 -3.35 -4.56 18.76
C GLU A 118 -4.12 -5.04 19.99
#